data_AF-A0A2H0MT64-F1
#
_entry.id   AF-A0A2H0MT64-F1
#
_cell.length_a   1.000
_cell.length_b   1.000
_cell.length_c   1.000
_cell.angle_alpha   90.00
_cell.angle_beta   90.00
_cell.angle_gamma   90.00
#
_symmetry.space_group_name_H-M   'P 1'
#
loop_
_entity.id
_entity.type
_entity.pdbx_description
1 polymer ?
#
loop_
_entity_poly.entity_id
_entity_poly.type
_entity_poly.pdbx_seq_one_letter_code
_entity_poly.pdbx_strand_id
1 'polypeptide(L)'
;MKKNETFGFLFFLIDNGKENIVKKISTALFVTIIFLFVSGNNVWADDDDIVRSLETRCAEGDSRSCFLMGQRLRTVELDNKSALIYYVKACELNDMDGCNIGGILTQQRGLQNSQDWKDAFKLFAKACEAKHDSACANIGSLKYREGRQKAAIKYYTMACELGNEIGCANTQRLKR
;
A
#
# COMPACT_ATOMS: atom_id res chain seq x y z
N MET A 1 -61.27 33.26 -54.04
CA MET A 1 -60.05 33.55 -54.83
C MET A 1 -58.85 32.98 -54.10
N LYS A 2 -58.00 32.27 -54.86
CA LYS A 2 -56.84 31.45 -54.48
C LYS A 2 -55.83 32.14 -53.56
N LYS A 3 -55.19 31.38 -52.65
CA LYS A 3 -53.75 31.53 -52.31
C LYS A 3 -53.15 30.22 -51.78
N ASN A 4 -52.23 29.70 -52.59
CA ASN A 4 -50.94 29.06 -52.26
C ASN A 4 -50.88 27.78 -51.43
N GLU A 5 -50.96 26.67 -52.16
CA GLU A 5 -50.18 25.45 -51.91
C GLU A 5 -48.71 25.73 -52.22
N THR A 6 -47.82 25.76 -51.22
CA THR A 6 -46.36 25.53 -51.39
C THR A 6 -45.59 25.32 -50.09
N PHE A 7 -46.20 25.40 -48.90
CA PHE A 7 -45.47 25.29 -47.63
C PHE A 7 -45.48 23.90 -46.96
N GLY A 8 -46.01 22.87 -47.63
CA GLY A 8 -46.19 21.53 -47.05
C GLY A 8 -45.09 20.50 -47.31
N PHE A 9 -44.22 20.71 -48.31
CA PHE A 9 -43.27 19.66 -48.74
C PHE A 9 -41.82 19.85 -48.28
N LEU A 10 -41.43 21.06 -47.85
CA LEU A 10 -40.05 21.33 -47.46
C LEU A 10 -39.72 20.94 -46.00
N PHE A 11 -40.73 20.78 -45.14
CA PHE A 11 -40.51 20.40 -43.73
C PHE A 11 -40.39 18.87 -43.54
N PHE A 12 -40.92 18.07 -44.46
CA PHE A 12 -40.96 16.59 -44.32
C PHE A 12 -39.67 15.89 -44.79
N LEU A 13 -38.80 16.57 -45.55
CA LEU A 13 -37.54 15.99 -46.04
C LEU A 13 -36.32 16.27 -45.12
N ILE A 14 -36.48 17.06 -44.05
CA ILE A 14 -35.38 17.41 -43.13
C ILE A 14 -35.31 16.48 -41.90
N ASP A 15 -36.38 15.76 -41.56
CA ASP A 15 -36.40 14.87 -40.37
C ASP A 15 -35.79 13.47 -40.61
N ASN A 16 -36.02 12.86 -41.78
CA ASN A 16 -35.53 11.49 -42.05
C ASN A 16 -34.01 11.40 -42.31
N GLY A 17 -33.37 12.49 -42.72
CA GLY A 17 -31.92 12.56 -42.93
C GLY A 17 -31.13 12.83 -41.65
N LYS A 18 -31.66 13.69 -40.77
CA LYS A 18 -31.01 14.07 -39.50
C LYS A 18 -31.09 12.98 -38.46
N GLU A 19 -32.18 12.22 -38.37
CA GLU A 19 -32.24 11.06 -37.45
C GLU A 19 -31.16 10.02 -37.75
N ASN A 20 -30.93 9.70 -39.03
CA ASN A 20 -29.91 8.74 -39.44
C ASN A 20 -28.49 9.26 -39.21
N ILE A 21 -28.26 10.56 -39.39
CA ILE A 21 -26.96 11.20 -39.13
C ILE A 21 -26.70 11.28 -37.62
N VAL A 22 -27.69 11.67 -36.82
CA VAL A 22 -27.59 11.72 -35.35
C VAL A 22 -27.41 10.31 -34.76
N LYS A 23 -28.12 9.29 -35.28
CA LYS A 23 -27.90 7.89 -34.89
C LYS A 23 -26.51 7.40 -35.27
N LYS A 24 -25.99 7.73 -36.46
CA LYS A 24 -24.62 7.39 -36.89
C LYS A 24 -23.53 8.10 -36.08
N ILE A 25 -23.72 9.36 -35.73
CA ILE A 25 -22.77 10.12 -34.89
C ILE A 25 -22.81 9.58 -33.46
N SER A 26 -23.99 9.25 -32.93
CA SER A 26 -24.17 8.64 -31.60
C SER A 26 -23.50 7.26 -31.51
N THR A 27 -23.71 6.40 -32.51
CA THR A 27 -23.03 5.09 -32.55
C THR A 27 -21.53 5.23 -32.78
N ALA A 28 -21.07 6.16 -33.61
CA ALA A 28 -19.64 6.43 -33.79
C ALA A 28 -18.97 6.92 -32.51
N LEU A 29 -19.62 7.84 -31.76
CA LEU A 29 -19.16 8.28 -30.44
C LEU A 29 -19.08 7.11 -29.46
N PHE A 30 -20.11 6.29 -29.38
CA PHE A 30 -20.13 5.13 -28.50
C PHE A 30 -19.04 4.10 -28.85
N VAL A 31 -18.84 3.82 -30.15
CA VAL A 31 -17.78 2.93 -30.63
C VAL A 31 -16.40 3.51 -30.36
N THR A 32 -16.19 4.82 -30.52
CA THR A 32 -14.90 5.46 -30.21
C THR A 32 -14.61 5.48 -28.71
N ILE A 33 -15.62 5.68 -27.86
CA ILE A 33 -15.47 5.58 -26.40
C ILE A 33 -15.14 4.14 -26.00
N ILE A 34 -15.85 3.14 -26.57
CA ILE A 34 -15.51 1.72 -26.36
C ILE A 34 -14.09 1.44 -26.85
N PHE A 35 -13.67 1.96 -28.00
CA PHE A 35 -12.32 1.74 -28.54
C PHE A 35 -11.25 2.39 -27.65
N LEU A 36 -11.50 3.57 -27.08
CA LEU A 36 -10.62 4.21 -26.10
C LEU A 36 -10.58 3.44 -24.77
N PHE A 37 -11.70 2.90 -24.31
CA PHE A 37 -11.74 2.02 -23.14
C PHE A 37 -11.00 0.71 -23.39
N VAL A 38 -11.21 0.07 -24.54
CA VAL A 38 -10.53 -1.18 -24.94
C VAL A 38 -9.02 -0.96 -25.10
N SER A 39 -8.61 0.20 -25.62
CA SER A 39 -7.20 0.59 -25.74
C SER A 39 -6.58 1.03 -24.40
N GLY A 40 -7.40 1.48 -23.45
CA GLY A 40 -7.00 1.90 -22.11
C GLY A 40 -6.94 0.77 -21.08
N ASN A 41 -7.37 -0.45 -21.44
CA ASN A 41 -7.47 -1.59 -20.53
C ASN A 41 -6.12 -2.19 -20.10
N ASN A 42 -5.00 -1.75 -20.65
CA ASN A 42 -3.68 -2.33 -20.31
C ASN A 42 -3.07 -1.75 -19.03
N VAL A 43 -3.64 -0.71 -18.42
CA VAL A 43 -3.09 -0.12 -17.18
C VAL A 43 -3.48 -0.91 -15.94
N TRP A 44 -4.62 -1.60 -15.95
CA TRP A 44 -5.15 -2.33 -14.79
C TRP A 44 -4.89 -3.84 -14.86
N ALA A 45 -4.58 -4.38 -16.04
CA ALA A 45 -4.36 -5.81 -16.23
C ALA A 45 -3.02 -6.30 -15.64
N ASP A 46 -1.96 -5.49 -15.73
CA ASP A 46 -0.61 -5.89 -15.29
C ASP A 46 -0.50 -5.98 -13.75
N ASP A 47 -1.29 -5.20 -13.02
CA ASP A 47 -1.28 -5.17 -11.55
C ASP A 47 -1.85 -6.48 -10.96
N ASP A 48 -2.88 -7.05 -11.58
CA ASP A 48 -3.53 -8.28 -11.11
C ASP A 48 -2.60 -9.51 -11.20
N ASP A 49 -1.77 -9.58 -12.24
CA ASP A 49 -0.83 -10.69 -12.45
C ASP A 49 0.35 -10.64 -11.46
N ILE A 50 0.88 -9.44 -11.18
CA ILE A 50 1.93 -9.25 -10.17
C ILE A 50 1.42 -9.64 -8.79
N VAL A 51 0.22 -9.17 -8.40
CA VAL A 51 -0.38 -9.48 -7.09
C VAL A 51 -0.57 -10.99 -6.93
N ARG A 52 -1.16 -11.65 -7.93
CA ARG A 52 -1.38 -13.11 -7.90
C ARG A 52 -0.09 -13.90 -7.77
N SER A 53 0.97 -13.46 -8.46
CA SER A 53 2.30 -14.06 -8.37
C SER A 53 2.90 -13.89 -6.97
N LEU A 54 2.83 -12.68 -6.39
CA LEU A 54 3.29 -12.42 -5.02
C LEU A 54 2.54 -13.25 -3.98
N GLU A 55 1.21 -13.35 -4.10
CA GLU A 55 0.39 -14.16 -3.19
C GLU A 55 0.77 -15.64 -3.24
N THR A 56 0.92 -16.18 -4.45
CA THR A 56 1.29 -17.58 -4.67
C THR A 56 2.67 -17.89 -4.08
N ARG A 57 3.67 -17.08 -4.41
CA ARG A 57 5.04 -17.25 -3.89
C ARG A 57 5.11 -17.06 -2.38
N CYS A 58 4.36 -16.11 -1.83
CA CYS A 58 4.24 -15.96 -0.39
C CYS A 58 3.59 -17.20 0.27
N ALA A 59 2.60 -17.81 -0.39
CA ALA A 59 2.02 -19.08 0.06
C ALA A 59 3.03 -20.24 0.04
N GLU A 60 3.93 -20.25 -0.95
CA GLU A 60 5.04 -21.22 -1.08
C GLU A 60 6.20 -20.97 -0.10
N GLY A 61 6.17 -19.89 0.68
CA GLY A 61 7.17 -19.59 1.70
C GLY A 61 8.27 -18.62 1.28
N ASP A 62 8.11 -17.93 0.14
CA ASP A 62 9.01 -16.84 -0.23
C ASP A 62 8.78 -15.61 0.65
N SER A 63 9.69 -15.39 1.59
CA SER A 63 9.63 -14.32 2.59
C SER A 63 9.54 -12.93 1.93
N ARG A 64 10.27 -12.74 0.83
CA ARG A 64 10.32 -11.45 0.12
C ARG A 64 9.01 -11.15 -0.57
N SER A 65 8.36 -12.16 -1.14
CA SER A 65 7.02 -11.99 -1.75
C SER A 65 5.99 -11.60 -0.70
N CYS A 66 6.03 -12.21 0.50
CA CYS A 66 5.17 -11.79 1.60
C CYS A 66 5.44 -10.33 2.01
N PHE A 67 6.70 -9.92 2.12
CA PHE A 67 7.04 -8.53 2.44
C PHE A 67 6.50 -7.55 1.39
N LEU A 68 6.69 -7.84 0.10
CA LEU A 68 6.23 -6.98 -1.00
C LEU A 68 4.71 -6.89 -1.05
N MET A 69 3.99 -7.98 -0.76
CA MET A 69 2.54 -7.94 -0.62
C MET A 69 2.10 -7.04 0.54
N GLY A 70 2.76 -7.16 1.70
CA GLY A 70 2.54 -6.23 2.82
C GLY A 70 2.86 -4.77 2.46
N GLN A 71 3.86 -4.52 1.62
CA GLN A 71 4.20 -3.18 1.14
C GLN A 71 3.13 -2.61 0.22
N ARG A 72 2.63 -3.40 -0.73
CA ARG A 72 1.53 -3.00 -1.62
C ARG A 72 0.29 -2.65 -0.82
N LEU A 73 -0.15 -3.55 0.07
CA LEU A 73 -1.33 -3.35 0.92
C LEU A 73 -1.22 -2.06 1.74
N ARG A 74 -0.05 -1.77 2.31
CA ARG A 74 0.17 -0.58 3.12
C ARG A 74 0.23 0.73 2.30
N THR A 75 0.80 0.71 1.10
CA THR A 75 1.16 1.93 0.36
C THR A 75 0.22 2.27 -0.79
N VAL A 76 -0.31 1.26 -1.47
CA VAL A 76 -1.23 1.41 -2.60
C VAL A 76 -2.66 1.35 -2.12
N GLU A 77 -2.99 0.31 -1.35
CA GLU A 77 -4.37 0.04 -0.88
C GLU A 77 -4.67 0.73 0.45
N LEU A 78 -3.63 1.23 1.14
CA LEU A 78 -3.72 1.90 2.44
C LEU A 78 -4.37 1.03 3.54
N ASP A 79 -4.30 -0.30 3.40
CA ASP A 79 -4.81 -1.28 4.35
C ASP A 79 -3.69 -1.82 5.26
N ASN A 80 -3.47 -1.10 6.37
CA ASN A 80 -2.51 -1.52 7.39
C ASN A 80 -2.91 -2.82 8.12
N LYS A 81 -4.19 -3.18 8.15
CA LYS A 81 -4.64 -4.38 8.87
C LYS A 81 -4.25 -5.63 8.09
N SER A 82 -4.52 -5.64 6.78
CA SER A 82 -4.11 -6.73 5.90
C SER A 82 -2.59 -6.73 5.71
N ALA A 83 -1.96 -5.56 5.56
CA ALA A 83 -0.50 -5.47 5.46
C ALA A 83 0.22 -6.10 6.66
N LEU A 84 -0.29 -5.89 7.88
CA LEU A 84 0.29 -6.47 9.09
C LEU A 84 0.35 -8.01 9.02
N ILE A 85 -0.69 -8.66 8.48
CA ILE A 85 -0.71 -10.14 8.35
C ILE A 85 0.47 -10.60 7.49
N TYR A 86 0.69 -9.95 6.35
CA TYR A 86 1.77 -10.29 5.44
C TYR A 86 3.16 -9.97 6.00
N TYR A 87 3.34 -8.85 6.72
CA TYR A 87 4.60 -8.54 7.38
C TYR A 87 4.94 -9.52 8.51
N VAL A 88 3.94 -9.95 9.29
CA VAL A 88 4.14 -10.98 10.32
C VAL A 88 4.53 -12.31 9.68
N LYS A 89 3.86 -12.72 8.59
CA LYS A 89 4.23 -13.92 7.85
C LYS A 89 5.64 -13.84 7.25
N ALA A 90 6.01 -12.69 6.68
CA ALA A 90 7.37 -12.44 6.19
C ALA A 90 8.39 -12.56 7.35
N CYS A 91 8.07 -12.01 8.52
CA CYS A 91 8.88 -12.14 9.73
C CYS A 91 9.05 -13.59 10.20
N GLU A 92 7.99 -14.40 10.16
CA GLU A 92 8.03 -15.83 10.47
C GLU A 92 8.98 -16.57 9.52
N LEU A 93 8.98 -16.19 8.24
CA LEU A 93 9.89 -16.67 7.20
C LEU A 93 11.29 -16.00 7.23
N ASN A 94 11.63 -15.31 8.31
CA ASN A 94 12.91 -14.65 8.57
C ASN A 94 13.25 -13.44 7.67
N ASP A 95 12.25 -12.77 7.10
CA ASP A 95 12.42 -11.43 6.55
C ASP A 95 12.39 -10.39 7.67
N MET A 96 13.55 -9.80 7.98
CA MET A 96 13.70 -8.88 9.11
C MET A 96 13.07 -7.51 8.84
N ASP A 97 12.94 -7.09 7.57
CA ASP A 97 12.18 -5.90 7.22
C ASP A 97 10.70 -6.12 7.56
N GLY A 98 10.19 -7.33 7.29
CA GLY A 98 8.86 -7.79 7.70
C GLY A 98 8.67 -7.71 9.21
N CYS A 99 9.64 -8.22 9.99
CA CYS A 99 9.60 -8.10 11.45
C CYS A 99 9.58 -6.65 11.92
N ASN A 100 10.42 -5.79 11.35
CA ASN A 100 10.52 -4.39 11.73
C ASN A 100 9.23 -3.62 11.40
N ILE A 101 8.70 -3.74 10.18
CA ILE A 101 7.48 -3.04 9.78
C ILE A 101 6.25 -3.61 10.47
N GLY A 102 6.17 -4.94 10.61
CA GLY A 102 5.12 -5.60 11.40
C GLY A 102 5.12 -5.13 12.85
N GLY A 103 6.29 -4.96 13.46
CA GLY A 103 6.44 -4.37 14.80
C GLY A 103 5.90 -2.93 14.88
N ILE A 104 6.19 -2.09 13.89
CA ILE A 104 5.69 -0.71 13.83
C ILE A 104 4.16 -0.69 13.75
N LEU A 105 3.56 -1.46 12.85
CA LEU A 105 2.10 -1.52 12.68
C LEU A 105 1.41 -2.11 13.92
N THR A 106 2.02 -3.11 14.55
CA THR A 106 1.51 -3.69 15.80
C THR A 106 1.53 -2.66 16.92
N GLN A 107 2.64 -1.93 17.10
CA GLN A 107 2.75 -0.87 18.09
C GLN A 107 1.70 0.24 17.90
N GLN A 108 1.41 0.62 16.65
CA GLN A 108 0.45 1.68 16.32
C GLN A 108 -1.01 1.34 16.64
N ARG A 109 -1.37 0.05 16.71
CA ARG A 109 -2.72 -0.40 17.09
C ARG A 109 -3.02 -0.20 18.57
N GLY A 110 -2.00 -0.23 19.42
CA GLY A 110 -2.13 -0.30 20.86
C GLY A 110 -1.70 0.98 21.58
N LEU A 111 -2.28 1.19 22.76
CA LEU A 111 -1.78 2.19 23.70
C LEU A 111 -0.44 1.77 24.28
N GLN A 112 0.27 2.76 24.80
CA GLN A 112 1.52 2.52 25.50
C GLN A 112 1.38 1.45 26.60
N ASN A 113 2.31 0.49 26.62
CA ASN A 113 2.35 -0.66 27.52
C ASN A 113 1.21 -1.69 27.34
N SER A 114 0.41 -1.59 26.26
CA SER A 114 -0.61 -2.59 25.93
C SER A 114 0.01 -3.94 25.53
N GLN A 115 -0.84 -4.93 25.31
CA GLN A 115 -0.42 -6.21 24.75
C GLN A 115 0.23 -6.03 23.36
N ASP A 116 -0.31 -5.17 22.50
CA ASP A 116 0.29 -4.90 21.19
C ASP A 116 1.71 -4.33 21.30
N TRP A 117 2.01 -3.52 22.33
CA TRP A 117 3.38 -3.04 22.57
C TRP A 117 4.35 -4.17 22.94
N LYS A 118 3.87 -5.16 23.70
CA LYS A 118 4.67 -6.35 24.03
C LYS A 118 4.87 -7.22 22.79
N ASP A 119 3.87 -7.34 21.93
CA ASP A 119 3.99 -8.12 20.69
C ASP A 119 4.86 -7.42 19.65
N ALA A 120 4.78 -6.08 19.55
CA ALA A 120 5.72 -5.27 18.78
C ALA A 120 7.17 -5.46 19.27
N PHE A 121 7.39 -5.48 20.59
CA PHE A 121 8.71 -5.77 21.15
C PHE A 121 9.24 -7.13 20.69
N LYS A 122 8.43 -8.19 20.62
CA LYS A 122 8.86 -9.51 20.15
C LYS A 122 9.31 -9.48 18.69
N LEU A 123 8.53 -8.80 17.83
CA LEU A 123 8.86 -8.64 16.41
C LEU A 123 10.17 -7.85 16.23
N PHE A 124 10.32 -6.73 16.93
CA PHE A 124 11.55 -5.95 16.90
C PHE A 124 12.74 -6.71 17.50
N ALA A 125 12.54 -7.48 18.57
CA ALA A 125 13.60 -8.27 19.20
C ALA A 125 14.16 -9.30 18.23
N LYS A 126 13.31 -10.05 17.53
CA LYS A 126 13.75 -10.99 16.49
C LYS A 126 14.61 -10.30 15.42
N ALA A 127 14.16 -9.14 14.91
CA ALA A 127 14.92 -8.36 13.93
C ALA A 127 16.23 -7.79 14.48
N CYS A 128 16.22 -7.27 15.70
CA CYS A 128 17.41 -6.71 16.34
C CYS A 128 18.46 -7.80 16.64
N GLU A 129 18.03 -9.00 17.07
CA GLU A 129 18.89 -10.17 17.25
C GLU A 129 19.56 -10.59 15.93
N ALA A 130 18.86 -10.44 14.81
CA ALA A 130 19.39 -10.62 13.46
C ALA A 130 20.19 -9.39 12.94
N LYS A 131 20.60 -8.47 13.82
CA LYS A 131 21.37 -7.26 13.51
C LYS A 131 20.65 -6.24 12.62
N HIS A 132 19.32 -6.24 12.60
CA HIS A 132 18.57 -5.16 11.97
C HIS A 132 18.60 -3.91 12.86
N ASP A 133 19.37 -2.93 12.41
CA ASP A 133 19.71 -1.69 13.10
C ASP A 133 18.46 -0.87 13.53
N SER A 134 17.50 -0.69 12.63
CA SER A 134 16.27 0.07 12.84
C SER A 134 15.35 -0.61 13.84
N ALA A 135 15.30 -1.94 13.86
CA ALA A 135 14.55 -2.69 14.85
C ALA A 135 15.13 -2.48 16.26
N CYS A 136 16.46 -2.49 16.41
CA CYS A 136 17.10 -2.16 17.68
C CYS A 136 16.75 -0.73 18.14
N ALA A 137 16.76 0.25 17.23
CA ALA A 137 16.35 1.62 17.54
C ALA A 137 14.87 1.69 17.97
N ASN A 138 13.99 0.92 17.33
CA ASN A 138 12.58 0.83 17.69
C ASN A 138 12.37 0.24 19.09
N ILE A 139 13.14 -0.78 19.49
CA ILE A 139 13.14 -1.26 20.88
C ILE A 139 13.58 -0.15 21.84
N GLY A 140 14.64 0.60 21.48
CA GLY A 140 15.10 1.76 22.26
C GLY A 140 13.96 2.76 22.49
N SER A 141 13.17 3.06 21.45
CA SER A 141 11.99 3.93 21.51
C SER A 141 10.90 3.39 22.43
N LEU A 142 10.57 2.09 22.32
CA LEU A 142 9.62 1.44 23.22
C LEU A 142 10.05 1.58 24.69
N LYS A 143 11.32 1.24 24.98
CA LYS A 143 11.86 1.31 26.35
C LYS A 143 11.97 2.73 26.88
N TYR A 144 12.26 3.70 26.03
CA TYR A 144 12.30 5.10 26.44
C TYR A 144 10.90 5.57 26.85
N ARG A 145 9.90 5.28 26.01
CA ARG A 145 8.51 5.65 26.31
C ARG A 145 8.04 4.98 27.59
N GLU A 146 8.34 3.68 27.79
CA GLU A 146 8.09 2.93 29.04
C GLU A 146 8.74 3.55 30.31
N GLY A 147 9.51 4.64 30.20
CA GLY A 147 10.25 5.24 31.32
C GLY A 147 11.52 4.45 31.69
N ARG A 148 11.90 3.46 30.89
CA ARG A 148 13.06 2.58 31.15
C ARG A 148 14.31 3.10 30.44
N GLN A 149 14.74 4.30 30.81
CA GLN A 149 15.85 5.01 30.13
C GLN A 149 17.14 4.18 30.04
N LYS A 150 17.54 3.48 31.11
CA LYS A 150 18.74 2.61 31.07
C LYS A 150 18.64 1.51 30.00
N ALA A 151 17.47 0.88 29.89
CA ALA A 151 17.23 -0.13 28.85
C ALA A 151 17.17 0.51 27.45
N ALA A 152 16.56 1.68 27.33
CA ALA A 152 16.52 2.42 26.06
C ALA A 152 17.93 2.73 25.53
N ILE A 153 18.81 3.25 26.40
CA ILE A 153 20.21 3.56 26.05
C ILE A 153 20.93 2.30 25.56
N LYS A 154 20.71 1.14 26.19
CA LYS A 154 21.31 -0.13 25.75
C LYS A 154 20.94 -0.44 24.29
N TYR A 155 19.65 -0.44 23.96
CA TYR A 155 19.19 -0.77 22.61
C TYR A 155 19.55 0.29 21.57
N TYR A 156 19.51 1.57 21.93
CA TYR A 156 20.01 2.64 21.06
C TYR A 156 21.52 2.54 20.82
N THR A 157 22.30 2.10 21.81
CA THR A 157 23.74 1.87 21.64
C THR A 157 23.98 0.73 20.66
N MET A 158 23.26 -0.39 20.81
CA MET A 158 23.31 -1.51 19.85
C MET A 158 22.94 -1.07 18.43
N ALA A 159 21.89 -0.26 18.28
CA ALA A 159 21.50 0.29 16.97
C ALA A 159 22.61 1.18 16.38
N CYS A 160 23.25 2.02 17.22
CA CYS A 160 24.36 2.87 16.80
C CYS A 160 25.58 2.06 16.35
N GLU A 161 25.93 0.99 17.06
CA GLU A 161 27.02 0.07 16.69
C GLU A 161 26.77 -0.61 15.34
N LEU A 162 25.50 -0.73 14.93
CA LEU A 162 25.08 -1.23 13.62
C LEU A 162 24.98 -0.11 12.55
N GLY A 163 25.36 1.13 12.87
CA GLY A 163 25.34 2.26 11.95
C GLY A 163 24.03 3.07 11.93
N ASN A 164 23.08 2.78 12.82
CA ASN A 164 21.81 3.51 12.85
C ASN A 164 21.98 4.93 13.45
N GLU A 165 21.75 5.95 12.63
CA GLU A 165 21.89 7.36 13.02
C GLU A 165 20.95 7.76 14.18
N ILE A 166 19.70 7.27 14.16
CA ILE A 166 18.71 7.53 15.22
C ILE A 166 19.17 6.90 16.54
N GLY A 167 19.76 5.70 16.48
CA GLY A 167 20.39 5.04 17.61
C GLY A 167 21.53 5.86 18.20
N CYS A 168 22.44 6.36 17.37
CA CYS A 168 23.57 7.18 17.82
C CYS A 168 23.11 8.49 18.48
N ALA A 169 22.20 9.21 17.83
CA ALA A 169 21.68 10.48 18.33
C ALA A 169 20.97 10.30 19.69
N ASN A 170 20.11 9.28 19.82
CA ASN A 170 19.41 9.03 21.09
C ASN A 170 20.34 8.53 22.19
N THR A 171 21.34 7.70 21.87
CA THR A 171 22.35 7.26 22.84
C THR A 171 23.09 8.46 23.42
N GLN A 172 23.57 9.37 22.57
CA GLN A 172 24.27 10.56 23.02
C GLN A 172 23.37 11.48 23.85
N ARG A 173 22.13 11.73 23.38
CA ARG A 173 21.17 12.59 24.07
C ARG A 173 20.81 12.08 25.46
N LEU A 174 20.63 10.77 25.63
CA LEU A 174 20.14 10.16 26.86
C LEU A 174 21.23 9.83 27.89
N LYS A 175 22.51 9.87 27.48
CA LYS A 175 23.67 9.71 28.37
C LYS A 175 24.17 11.03 28.97
N ARG A 176 23.71 12.18 28.45
CA ARG A 176 23.95 13.50 29.02
C ARG A 176 23.06 13.72 30.22
#